data_AF-A0A935DQA9-F1
#
_entry.id   AF-A0A935DQA9-F1
#
_cell.length_a   1.000
_cell.length_b   1.000
_cell.length_c   1.000
_cell.angle_alpha   90.00
_cell.angle_beta   90.00
_cell.angle_gamma   90.00
#
_symmetry.space_group_name_H-M   'P 1'
#
loop_
_entity.id
_entity.type
_entity.pdbx_description
1 polymer ?
#
loop_
_entity_poly.entity_id
_entity_poly.type
_entity_poly.pdbx_seq_one_letter_code
_entity_poly.pdbx_strand_id
1 'polypeptide(L)'
;MVTRRNGGVDVVFRVPSWSERWVLEDGVTMPETSEHRLTCELLEMILRAWIARTGRDAAVYANLALRWDEEHPAVGVDPDVCLVDPTPPDAKLRSLRTWEPGHTAPRVAVEVVSRDTAEKDYLEGPAKYAASGTRELWVFDPERRGRGALGPSVLQVWRRMDDGAFRRVFAGDAPAYSDELGAWLVVTDDGTRLRLADDEAGERRWLTGEEAARAQAQADRERAQAERAQAQAERERAQAERERAQAERERAQAERERADALAERIAALEAQLNASDALARGPSSAR
;
A
#
# COMPACT_ATOMS: atom_id res chain seq x y z
N MET A 1 -12.05 15.79 -18.70
CA MET A 1 -10.82 16.61 -18.57
C MET A 1 -11.18 18.08 -18.73
N VAL A 2 -11.37 18.79 -17.62
CA VAL A 2 -11.49 20.25 -17.63
C VAL A 2 -10.12 20.79 -17.23
N THR A 3 -9.29 21.09 -18.23
CA THR A 3 -8.07 21.88 -18.02
C THR A 3 -8.48 23.27 -17.54
N ARG A 4 -8.37 23.53 -16.23
CA ARG A 4 -8.37 24.92 -15.74
C ARG A 4 -7.18 25.61 -16.42
N ARG A 5 -7.46 26.59 -17.28
CA ARG A 5 -6.42 27.50 -17.79
C ARG A 5 -5.87 28.26 -16.59
N ASN A 6 -4.66 27.93 -16.18
CA ASN A 6 -3.93 28.67 -15.15
C ASN A 6 -3.44 29.97 -15.81
N GLY A 7 -4.13 31.09 -15.57
CA GLY A 7 -3.86 32.39 -16.17
C GLY A 7 -2.63 33.10 -15.59
N GLY A 8 -1.55 32.35 -15.34
CA GLY A 8 -0.28 32.87 -14.83
C GLY A 8 0.71 33.18 -15.96
N VAL A 9 1.74 33.97 -15.63
CA VAL A 9 2.92 34.18 -16.48
C VAL A 9 4.13 33.59 -15.76
N ASP A 10 4.90 32.76 -16.47
CA ASP A 10 6.14 32.20 -15.93
C ASP A 10 7.24 33.26 -15.91
N VAL A 11 7.89 33.41 -14.77
CA VAL A 11 9.15 34.17 -14.66
C VAL A 11 10.29 33.16 -14.60
N VAL A 12 11.13 33.14 -15.63
CA VAL A 12 12.25 32.22 -15.77
C VAL A 12 13.56 32.99 -15.65
N PHE A 13 14.45 32.55 -14.78
CA PHE A 13 15.79 33.11 -14.61
C PHE A 13 16.84 32.05 -14.93
N ARG A 14 18.01 32.48 -15.42
CA ARG A 14 19.16 31.59 -15.55
C ARG A 14 19.75 31.34 -14.18
N VAL A 15 19.76 30.06 -13.78
CA VAL A 15 20.44 29.59 -12.58
C VAL A 15 21.93 29.41 -12.91
N PRO A 16 22.87 29.96 -12.11
CA PRO A 16 24.29 29.72 -12.32
C PRO A 16 24.64 28.26 -12.00
N SER A 17 25.71 27.72 -12.58
CA SER A 17 26.17 26.36 -12.26
C SER A 17 26.67 26.23 -10.81
N TRP A 18 27.15 27.33 -10.22
CA TRP A 18 27.65 27.39 -8.85
C TRP A 18 27.41 28.76 -8.19
N SER A 19 27.55 28.82 -6.86
CA SER A 19 27.51 30.05 -6.05
C SER A 19 28.23 29.83 -4.72
N GLU A 20 28.90 30.86 -4.20
CA GLU A 20 29.53 30.83 -2.86
C GLU A 20 28.52 30.49 -1.74
N ARG A 21 27.25 30.86 -1.93
CA ARG A 21 26.14 30.54 -0.99
C ARG A 21 25.75 29.07 -0.97
N TRP A 22 26.27 28.27 -1.91
CA TRP A 22 25.93 26.86 -2.06
C TRP A 22 27.03 25.94 -1.52
N VAL A 23 28.05 26.52 -0.90
CA VAL A 23 29.07 25.74 -0.20
C VAL A 23 28.44 25.07 1.03
N LEU A 24 28.60 23.75 1.12
CA LEU A 24 28.21 22.99 2.30
C LEU A 24 29.32 23.10 3.35
N GLU A 25 28.98 23.60 4.54
CA GLU A 25 29.90 23.67 5.67
C GLU A 25 29.85 22.36 6.48
N ASP A 26 31.00 21.69 6.63
CA ASP A 26 31.09 20.46 7.41
C ASP A 26 30.94 20.77 8.92
N GLY A 27 30.05 20.06 9.62
CA GLY A 27 30.04 19.99 11.08
C GLY A 27 28.91 20.71 11.83
N VAL A 28 27.91 21.26 11.13
CA VAL A 28 26.72 21.85 11.80
C VAL A 28 25.53 20.90 11.70
N THR A 29 25.35 20.04 12.71
CA THR A 29 24.11 19.25 12.86
C THR A 29 23.05 20.11 13.53
N MET A 30 22.01 20.49 12.78
CA MET A 30 20.84 21.15 13.37
C MET A 30 19.95 20.11 14.06
N PRO A 31 19.37 20.42 15.22
CA PRO A 31 18.43 19.52 15.88
C PRO A 31 17.17 19.35 15.02
N GLU A 32 16.98 18.17 14.45
CA GLU A 32 15.77 17.82 13.71
C GLU A 32 14.56 17.67 14.65
N THR A 33 13.39 18.11 14.20
CA THR A 33 12.14 17.87 14.93
C THR A 33 11.69 16.41 14.76
N SER A 34 10.94 15.87 15.73
CA SER A 34 10.40 14.51 15.61
C SER A 34 9.52 14.32 14.37
N GLU A 35 8.75 15.33 13.99
CA GLU A 35 7.83 15.28 12.86
C GLU A 35 8.54 15.28 11.51
N HIS A 36 9.61 16.06 11.38
CA HIS A 36 10.48 16.07 10.20
C HIS A 36 11.09 14.68 9.98
N ARG A 37 11.77 14.15 11.00
CA ARG A 37 12.40 12.82 10.94
C ARG A 37 11.39 11.72 10.60
N LEU A 38 10.22 11.70 11.25
CA LEU A 38 9.20 10.69 10.98
C LEU A 38 8.65 10.78 9.55
N THR A 39 8.58 11.98 8.98
CA THR A 39 8.17 12.17 7.58
C THR A 39 9.23 11.62 6.62
N CYS A 40 10.51 11.94 6.84
CA CYS A 40 11.62 11.44 6.03
C CYS A 40 11.72 9.91 6.10
N GLU A 41 11.69 9.33 7.31
CA GLU A 41 11.70 7.87 7.50
C GLU A 41 10.54 7.19 6.77
N LEU A 42 9.34 7.76 6.85
CA LEU A 42 8.17 7.23 6.15
C LEU A 42 8.37 7.24 4.62
N LEU A 43 8.84 8.36 4.06
CA LEU A 43 9.10 8.49 2.63
C LEU A 43 10.18 7.50 2.18
N GLU A 44 11.26 7.34 2.94
CA GLU A 44 12.27 6.34 2.66
C GLU A 44 11.69 4.93 2.62
N MET A 45 10.90 4.56 3.63
CA MET A 45 10.27 3.24 3.69
C MET A 45 9.31 2.98 2.51
N ILE A 46 8.53 3.99 2.12
CA ILE A 46 7.62 3.89 0.97
C ILE A 46 8.41 3.73 -0.34
N LEU A 47 9.44 4.57 -0.57
CA LEU A 47 10.23 4.53 -1.80
C LEU A 47 11.07 3.25 -1.91
N ARG A 48 11.62 2.74 -0.80
CA ARG A 48 12.30 1.43 -0.76
C ARG A 48 11.33 0.27 -1.08
N ALA A 49 10.11 0.32 -0.53
CA ALA A 49 9.08 -0.67 -0.86
C ALA A 49 8.65 -0.58 -2.34
N TRP A 50 8.59 0.63 -2.89
CA TRP A 50 8.34 0.86 -4.32
C TRP A 50 9.45 0.28 -5.21
N ILE A 51 10.72 0.48 -4.86
CA ILE A 51 11.84 -0.15 -5.58
C ILE A 51 11.70 -1.68 -5.56
N ALA A 52 11.48 -2.25 -4.36
CA ALA A 52 11.37 -3.69 -4.19
C ALA A 52 10.18 -4.28 -4.99
N ARG A 53 9.02 -3.64 -4.98
CA ARG A 53 7.82 -4.13 -5.69
C ARG A 53 7.93 -3.98 -7.21
N THR A 54 8.72 -3.02 -7.71
CA THR A 54 8.90 -2.77 -9.14
C THR A 54 10.13 -3.44 -9.74
N GLY A 55 11.05 -3.96 -8.91
CA GLY A 55 12.30 -4.57 -9.36
C GLY A 55 13.24 -3.58 -10.04
N ARG A 56 13.12 -2.29 -9.69
CA ARG A 56 13.85 -1.19 -10.35
C ARG A 56 15.28 -1.12 -9.85
N ASP A 57 16.22 -0.84 -10.75
CA ASP A 57 17.60 -0.52 -10.35
C ASP A 57 17.66 0.92 -9.86
N ALA A 58 17.26 1.16 -8.61
CA ALA A 58 17.28 2.48 -8.01
C ALA A 58 17.58 2.39 -6.51
N ALA A 59 18.05 3.48 -5.94
CA ALA A 59 18.36 3.58 -4.52
C ALA A 59 17.78 4.85 -3.89
N VAL A 60 17.43 4.74 -2.61
CA VAL A 60 16.95 5.85 -1.79
C VAL A 60 18.04 6.21 -0.78
N TYR A 61 18.32 7.50 -0.69
CA TYR A 61 19.25 8.08 0.28
C TYR A 61 18.55 9.21 1.03
N ALA A 62 19.04 9.49 2.23
CA ALA A 62 18.63 10.61 3.07
C ALA A 62 19.88 11.30 3.59
N ASN A 63 19.86 12.64 3.67
CA ASN A 63 20.99 13.45 4.14
C ASN A 63 22.31 13.10 3.43
N LEU A 64 22.24 12.78 2.13
CA LEU A 64 23.41 12.46 1.31
C LEU A 64 23.74 13.64 0.40
N ALA A 65 24.91 14.26 0.61
CA ALA A 65 25.36 15.41 -0.17
C ALA A 65 25.36 15.13 -1.67
N LEU A 66 24.57 15.89 -2.42
CA LEU A 66 24.57 15.96 -3.87
C LEU A 66 25.53 17.07 -4.32
N ARG A 67 26.48 16.71 -5.17
CA ARG A 67 27.52 17.58 -5.73
C ARG A 67 27.48 17.48 -7.26
N TRP A 68 27.58 18.61 -7.96
CA TRP A 68 27.47 18.64 -9.42
C TRP A 68 28.53 19.47 -10.15
N ASP A 69 29.42 20.14 -9.42
CA ASP A 69 30.50 20.95 -9.98
C ASP A 69 31.85 20.37 -9.53
N GLU A 70 32.62 19.81 -10.48
CA GLU A 70 33.94 19.21 -10.21
C GLU A 70 35.00 20.26 -9.87
N GLU A 71 34.90 21.46 -10.45
CA GLU A 71 35.82 22.57 -10.17
C GLU A 71 35.56 23.16 -8.77
N HIS A 72 34.30 23.07 -8.30
CA HIS A 72 33.86 23.51 -6.98
C HIS A 72 33.24 22.36 -6.18
N PRO A 73 34.00 21.34 -5.75
CA PRO A 73 33.45 20.13 -5.14
C PRO A 73 32.79 20.34 -3.78
N ALA A 74 32.99 21.52 -3.17
CA ALA A 74 32.32 21.94 -1.94
C ALA A 74 30.93 22.57 -2.19
N VAL A 75 30.54 22.81 -3.44
CA VAL A 75 29.17 23.19 -3.83
C VAL A 75 28.26 21.98 -3.74
N GLY A 76 27.10 22.14 -3.13
CA GLY A 76 26.15 21.04 -3.03
C GLY A 76 24.81 21.40 -2.40
N VAL A 77 24.00 20.37 -2.25
CA VAL A 77 22.76 20.36 -1.47
C VAL A 77 22.66 19.01 -0.77
N ASP A 78 22.07 18.99 0.43
CA ASP A 78 21.79 17.78 1.20
C ASP A 78 20.28 17.57 1.19
N PRO A 79 19.73 16.75 0.28
CA PRO A 79 18.30 16.47 0.27
C PRO A 79 17.93 15.67 1.52
N ASP A 80 16.81 16.03 2.15
CA ASP A 80 16.24 15.23 3.23
C ASP A 80 16.00 13.78 2.78
N VAL A 81 15.40 13.61 1.60
CA VAL A 81 15.25 12.30 0.93
C VAL A 81 15.48 12.46 -0.56
N CYS A 82 16.20 11.54 -1.19
CA CYS A 82 16.32 11.49 -2.63
C CYS A 82 16.24 10.06 -3.18
N LEU A 83 15.68 9.95 -4.39
CA LEU A 83 15.64 8.73 -5.19
C LEU A 83 16.59 8.90 -6.37
N VAL A 84 17.56 8.00 -6.49
CA VAL A 84 18.54 7.95 -7.58
C VAL A 84 18.27 6.72 -8.43
N ASP A 85 18.24 6.90 -9.74
CA ASP A 85 17.87 5.90 -10.73
C ASP A 85 18.68 6.16 -12.02
N PRO A 86 19.68 5.33 -12.35
CA PRO A 86 19.98 4.03 -11.74
C PRO A 86 20.69 4.10 -10.37
N THR A 87 20.85 2.97 -9.68
CA THR A 87 21.64 2.88 -8.44
C THR A 87 23.11 3.24 -8.71
N PRO A 88 23.72 4.16 -7.94
CA PRO A 88 25.16 4.42 -8.03
C PRO A 88 26.00 3.15 -7.79
N PRO A 89 27.14 2.97 -8.49
CA PRO A 89 27.99 1.78 -8.38
C PRO A 89 28.66 1.63 -7.00
N ASP A 90 28.78 2.72 -6.24
CA ASP A 90 29.47 2.75 -4.95
C ASP A 90 28.60 2.20 -3.80
N ALA A 91 29.00 1.06 -3.25
CA ALA A 91 28.29 0.43 -2.12
C ALA A 91 28.33 1.24 -0.80
N LYS A 92 29.25 2.22 -0.66
CA LYS A 92 29.41 3.07 0.53
C LYS A 92 29.55 4.54 0.15
N LEU A 93 28.55 5.03 -0.56
CA LEU A 93 28.50 6.41 -1.05
C LEU A 93 28.52 7.42 0.13
N ARG A 94 29.47 8.35 0.09
CA ARG A 94 29.58 9.46 1.07
C ARG A 94 28.97 10.76 0.57
N SER A 95 28.96 10.92 -0.75
CA SER A 95 28.30 12.00 -1.47
C SER A 95 28.00 11.53 -2.89
N LEU A 96 26.86 11.94 -3.43
CA LEU A 96 26.50 11.70 -4.82
C LEU A 96 27.14 12.80 -5.67
N ARG A 97 28.20 12.45 -6.40
CA ARG A 97 28.95 13.37 -7.26
C ARG A 97 28.61 13.11 -8.71
N THR A 98 27.86 14.00 -9.37
CA THR A 98 27.30 13.74 -10.71
C THR A 98 28.33 13.77 -11.84
N TRP A 99 29.56 14.21 -11.58
CA TRP A 99 30.69 14.11 -12.52
C TRP A 99 31.37 12.74 -12.47
N GLU A 100 31.15 11.93 -11.43
CA GLU A 100 31.74 10.60 -11.33
C GLU A 100 31.01 9.60 -12.25
N PRO A 101 31.72 8.68 -12.92
CA PRO A 101 31.10 7.70 -13.82
C PRO A 101 30.04 6.85 -13.12
N GLY A 102 28.85 6.76 -13.73
CA GLY A 102 27.72 5.99 -13.21
C GLY A 102 26.89 6.71 -12.14
N HIS A 103 27.28 7.93 -11.74
CA HIS A 103 26.47 8.76 -10.86
C HIS A 103 25.51 9.60 -11.69
N THR A 104 24.26 9.70 -11.25
CA THR A 104 23.24 10.53 -11.89
C THR A 104 22.59 11.45 -10.87
N ALA A 105 22.14 12.62 -11.31
CA ALA A 105 21.33 13.48 -10.48
C ALA A 105 20.06 12.75 -10.01
N PRO A 106 19.50 13.09 -8.83
CA PRO A 106 18.28 12.49 -8.34
C PRO A 106 17.13 12.58 -9.34
N ARG A 107 16.41 11.47 -9.47
CA ARG A 107 15.12 11.44 -10.17
C ARG A 107 14.10 12.28 -9.40
N VAL A 108 14.08 12.11 -8.08
CA VAL A 108 13.29 12.92 -7.16
C VAL A 108 14.17 13.33 -5.99
N ALA A 109 14.10 14.60 -5.60
CA ALA A 109 14.55 15.09 -4.30
C ALA A 109 13.36 15.62 -3.51
N VAL A 110 13.41 15.47 -2.20
CA VAL A 110 12.38 15.94 -1.27
C VAL A 110 13.04 16.79 -0.21
N GLU A 111 12.44 17.94 0.08
CA GLU A 111 12.75 18.79 1.23
C GLU A 111 11.50 18.88 2.09
N VAL A 112 11.64 18.59 3.37
CA VAL A 112 10.59 18.71 4.39
C VAL A 112 10.92 19.92 5.24
N VAL A 113 10.18 21.00 5.00
CA VAL A 113 10.46 22.31 5.57
C VAL A 113 10.26 22.30 7.08
N SER A 114 11.32 22.69 7.79
CA SER A 114 11.31 22.94 9.22
C SER A 114 11.30 24.43 9.52
N ARG A 115 11.14 24.81 10.80
CA ARG A 115 11.18 26.21 11.25
C ARG A 115 12.47 26.93 10.82
N ASP A 116 13.60 26.24 10.86
CA ASP A 116 14.92 26.85 10.69
C ASP A 116 15.41 26.82 9.23
N THR A 117 14.75 26.06 8.35
CA THR A 117 15.16 25.87 6.94
C THR A 117 14.22 26.54 5.93
N ALA A 118 13.06 27.04 6.37
CA ALA A 118 11.99 27.55 5.49
C ALA A 118 12.42 28.58 4.44
N GLU A 119 13.33 29.50 4.76
CA GLU A 119 13.81 30.48 3.77
C GLU A 119 14.71 29.82 2.73
N LYS A 120 15.65 28.97 3.17
CA LYS A 120 16.59 28.23 2.31
C LYS A 120 15.84 27.30 1.36
N ASP A 121 14.89 26.52 1.88
CA ASP A 121 14.19 25.49 1.12
C ASP A 121 13.26 26.10 0.05
N TYR A 122 12.66 27.26 0.33
CA TYR A 122 11.81 27.96 -0.62
C TYR A 122 12.60 28.76 -1.66
N LEU A 123 13.67 29.46 -1.24
CA LEU A 123 14.34 30.46 -2.08
C LEU A 123 15.62 29.96 -2.76
N GLU A 124 16.41 29.13 -2.09
CA GLU A 124 17.67 28.60 -2.63
C GLU A 124 17.54 27.18 -3.16
N GLY A 125 16.73 26.35 -2.50
CA GLY A 125 16.51 24.94 -2.86
C GLY A 125 16.23 24.76 -4.35
N PRO A 126 15.18 25.38 -4.92
CA PRO A 126 14.84 25.22 -6.32
C PRO A 126 15.99 25.56 -7.29
N ALA A 127 16.82 26.56 -6.96
CA ALA A 127 17.98 26.90 -7.77
C ALA A 127 19.08 25.83 -7.67
N LYS A 128 19.39 25.34 -6.47
CA LYS A 128 20.37 24.25 -6.28
C LYS A 128 19.95 22.99 -7.05
N TYR A 129 18.68 22.60 -6.96
CA TYR A 129 18.14 21.43 -7.66
C TYR A 129 18.02 21.63 -9.18
N ALA A 130 17.78 22.86 -9.63
CA ALA A 130 17.87 23.19 -11.05
C ALA A 130 19.31 23.03 -11.58
N ALA A 131 20.31 23.50 -10.83
CA ALA A 131 21.73 23.41 -11.19
C ALA A 131 22.27 21.97 -11.14
N SER A 132 21.82 21.18 -10.16
CA SER A 132 22.31 19.81 -9.93
C SER A 132 21.87 18.79 -10.98
N GLY A 133 20.92 19.14 -11.85
CA GLY A 133 20.33 18.20 -12.81
C GLY A 133 19.15 17.39 -12.26
N THR A 134 18.71 17.63 -11.02
CA THR A 134 17.53 16.95 -10.44
C THR A 134 16.31 17.11 -11.35
N ARG A 135 15.52 16.03 -11.51
CA ARG A 135 14.36 16.02 -12.41
C ARG A 135 13.09 16.54 -11.76
N GLU A 136 12.83 16.13 -10.53
CA GLU A 136 11.71 16.66 -9.75
C GLU A 136 12.15 16.96 -8.31
N LEU A 137 11.69 18.09 -7.78
CA LEU A 137 11.86 18.49 -6.39
C LEU A 137 10.49 18.65 -5.75
N TRP A 138 10.29 18.04 -4.59
CA TRP A 138 9.12 18.27 -3.75
C TRP A 138 9.52 19.05 -2.52
N VAL A 139 8.85 20.17 -2.29
CA VAL A 139 9.01 20.95 -1.05
C VAL A 139 7.72 20.78 -0.24
N PHE A 140 7.80 20.04 0.86
CA PHE A 140 6.69 19.76 1.76
C PHE A 140 6.81 20.61 3.02
N ASP A 141 5.85 21.50 3.24
CA ASP A 141 5.83 22.45 4.35
C ASP A 141 4.56 22.25 5.19
N PRO A 142 4.54 21.27 6.11
CA PRO A 142 3.35 20.93 6.89
C PRO A 142 2.86 22.09 7.76
N GLU A 143 3.77 22.99 8.14
CA GLU A 143 3.48 24.11 9.04
C GLU A 143 3.32 25.47 8.32
N ARG A 144 3.37 25.48 6.97
CA ARG A 144 3.24 26.71 6.15
C ARG A 144 4.23 27.81 6.57
N ARG A 145 5.48 27.44 6.81
CA ARG A 145 6.57 28.33 7.22
C ARG A 145 7.15 29.16 6.08
N GLY A 146 6.91 28.80 4.83
CA GLY A 146 7.34 29.56 3.65
C GLY A 146 6.98 31.04 3.69
N ARG A 147 7.81 31.88 3.06
CA ARG A 147 7.64 33.33 2.98
C ARG A 147 7.93 33.81 1.55
N GLY A 148 7.46 35.01 1.21
CA GLY A 148 7.76 35.67 -0.07
C GLY A 148 6.93 35.19 -1.25
N ALA A 149 7.36 35.50 -2.47
CA ALA A 149 6.59 35.25 -3.70
C ALA A 149 6.35 33.74 -4.01
N LEU A 150 7.09 32.85 -3.34
CA LEU A 150 7.00 31.41 -3.52
C LEU A 150 6.15 30.70 -2.44
N GLY A 151 5.62 31.39 -1.43
CA GLY A 151 4.91 30.71 -0.34
C GLY A 151 4.08 31.59 0.59
N PRO A 152 3.44 30.98 1.61
CA PRO A 152 3.53 29.55 1.96
C PRO A 152 2.62 28.64 1.12
N SER A 153 3.02 27.38 0.93
CA SER A 153 2.21 26.32 0.31
C SER A 153 2.53 24.99 1.00
N VAL A 154 1.54 24.14 1.29
CA VAL A 154 1.80 22.84 1.94
C VAL A 154 2.70 21.98 1.08
N LEU A 155 2.49 22.02 -0.23
CA LEU A 155 3.27 21.27 -1.19
C LEU A 155 3.62 22.14 -2.38
N GLN A 156 4.88 22.07 -2.79
CA GLN A 156 5.33 22.52 -4.10
C GLN A 156 5.96 21.36 -4.85
N VAL A 157 5.72 21.31 -6.15
CA VAL A 157 6.40 20.40 -7.06
C VAL A 157 7.10 21.23 -8.12
N TRP A 158 8.41 21.06 -8.21
CA TRP A 158 9.25 21.65 -9.24
C TRP A 158 9.73 20.54 -10.18
N ARG A 159 9.66 20.78 -11.49
CA ARG A 159 9.96 19.78 -12.52
C ARG A 159 10.88 20.34 -13.58
N ARG A 160 11.84 19.53 -14.01
CA ARG A 160 12.65 19.78 -15.19
C ARG A 160 11.86 19.44 -16.44
N MET A 161 11.67 20.45 -17.28
CA MET A 161 10.96 20.34 -18.54
C MET A 161 11.94 19.98 -19.67
N ASP A 162 11.42 19.51 -20.80
CA ASP A 162 12.22 19.15 -21.98
C ASP A 162 13.01 20.33 -22.58
N ASP A 163 12.55 21.56 -22.33
CA ASP A 163 13.25 22.79 -22.73
C ASP A 163 14.42 23.17 -21.79
N GLY A 164 14.70 22.33 -20.78
CA GLY A 164 15.73 22.54 -19.77
C GLY A 164 15.32 23.47 -18.62
N ALA A 165 14.15 24.10 -18.67
CA ALA A 165 13.66 24.93 -17.58
C ALA A 165 13.25 24.08 -16.38
N PHE A 166 13.53 24.58 -15.18
CA PHE A 166 13.06 23.99 -13.92
C PHE A 166 11.89 24.81 -13.40
N ARG A 167 10.67 24.29 -13.52
CA ARG A 167 9.43 25.04 -13.28
C ARG A 167 8.68 24.52 -12.08
N ARG A 168 8.12 25.42 -11.28
CA ARG A 168 7.14 25.06 -10.25
C ARG A 168 5.80 24.73 -10.91
N VAL A 169 5.56 23.44 -11.13
CA VAL A 169 4.34 22.94 -11.78
C VAL A 169 3.16 22.84 -10.81
N PHE A 170 3.43 22.84 -9.50
CA PHE A 170 2.41 22.83 -8.46
C PHE A 170 2.82 23.69 -7.26
N ALA A 171 1.87 24.43 -6.70
CA ALA A 171 1.99 25.10 -5.41
C ALA A 171 0.60 25.24 -4.79
N GLY A 172 0.40 24.65 -3.62
CA GLY A 172 -0.88 24.72 -2.92
C GLY A 172 -1.01 23.65 -1.84
N ASP A 173 -2.24 23.26 -1.59
CA ASP A 173 -2.57 22.15 -0.70
C ASP A 173 -2.57 20.85 -1.50
N ALA A 174 -2.00 19.78 -0.96
CA ALA A 174 -2.04 18.46 -1.59
C ALA A 174 -3.50 18.04 -1.92
N PRO A 175 -3.73 17.26 -2.99
CA PRO A 175 -2.75 16.42 -3.69
C PRO A 175 -2.04 17.10 -4.87
N ALA A 176 -0.86 16.58 -5.25
CA ALA A 176 -0.14 16.96 -6.47
C ALA A 176 0.34 15.71 -7.22
N TYR A 177 0.50 15.78 -8.54
CA TYR A 177 0.96 14.62 -9.32
C TYR A 177 2.46 14.69 -9.62
N SER A 178 3.18 13.61 -9.31
CA SER A 178 4.57 13.38 -9.69
C SER A 178 4.64 12.62 -11.01
N ASP A 179 5.15 13.26 -12.06
CA ASP A 179 5.36 12.60 -13.37
C ASP A 179 6.52 11.59 -13.29
N GLU A 180 7.55 11.91 -12.49
CA GLU A 180 8.73 11.07 -12.38
C GLU A 180 8.44 9.69 -11.77
N LEU A 181 7.43 9.61 -10.88
CA LEU A 181 7.01 8.37 -10.23
C LEU A 181 5.65 7.85 -10.70
N GLY A 182 4.91 8.63 -11.49
CA GLY A 182 3.57 8.28 -11.93
C GLY A 182 2.56 8.16 -10.78
N ALA A 183 2.71 8.99 -9.73
CA ALA A 183 1.99 8.85 -8.47
C ALA A 183 1.47 10.19 -7.94
N TRP A 184 0.40 10.13 -7.16
CA TRP A 184 -0.13 11.28 -6.43
C TRP A 184 0.57 11.44 -5.09
N LEU A 185 1.07 12.65 -4.85
CA LEU A 185 1.58 13.12 -3.58
C LEU A 185 0.40 13.58 -2.74
N VAL A 186 0.15 12.88 -1.64
CA VAL A 186 -1.00 13.11 -0.76
C VAL A 186 -0.52 13.38 0.65
N VAL A 187 -1.29 14.15 1.41
CA VAL A 187 -0.95 14.46 2.81
C VAL A 187 -1.88 13.69 3.75
N THR A 188 -1.30 13.04 4.76
CA THR A 188 -1.99 12.22 5.77
C THR A 188 -1.69 12.73 7.17
N ASP A 189 -2.21 12.02 8.19
CA ASP A 189 -1.91 12.27 9.60
C ASP A 189 -2.17 13.73 9.99
N ASP A 190 -3.40 14.20 9.71
CA ASP A 190 -3.87 15.56 9.99
C ASP A 190 -2.99 16.68 9.42
N GLY A 191 -2.34 16.44 8.27
CA GLY A 191 -1.53 17.44 7.58
C GLY A 191 -0.03 17.25 7.76
N THR A 192 0.41 16.27 8.55
CA THR A 192 1.80 16.19 9.02
C THR A 192 2.69 15.21 8.25
N ARG A 193 2.12 14.38 7.37
CA ARG A 193 2.89 13.37 6.61
C ARG A 193 2.64 13.47 5.12
N LEU A 194 3.71 13.51 4.33
CA LEU A 194 3.62 13.31 2.89
C LEU A 194 3.68 11.81 2.57
N ARG A 195 2.80 11.35 1.68
CA ARG A 195 2.74 9.97 1.18
C ARG A 195 2.49 9.95 -0.32
N LEU A 196 2.62 8.76 -0.91
CA LEU A 196 2.33 8.49 -2.32
C LEU A 196 1.09 7.60 -2.46
N ALA A 197 0.33 7.81 -3.53
CA ALA A 197 -0.85 7.03 -3.88
C ALA A 197 -1.01 6.86 -5.40
N ASP A 198 -1.73 5.81 -5.80
CA ASP A 198 -2.08 5.57 -7.20
C ASP A 198 -3.28 6.43 -7.66
N ASP A 199 -3.94 7.16 -6.75
CA ASP A 199 -5.08 8.03 -7.04
C ASP A 199 -5.02 9.36 -6.28
N GLU A 200 -5.67 10.36 -6.87
CA GLU A 200 -5.75 11.73 -6.35
C GLU A 200 -6.42 11.81 -4.98
N ALA A 201 -7.38 10.91 -4.68
CA ALA A 201 -8.08 10.88 -3.40
C ALA A 201 -7.23 10.29 -2.26
N GLY A 202 -6.09 9.64 -2.58
CA GLY A 202 -5.22 9.00 -1.61
C GLY A 202 -5.82 7.76 -0.97
N GLU A 203 -6.72 7.06 -1.65
CA GLU A 203 -7.33 5.81 -1.16
C GLU A 203 -6.42 4.59 -1.37
N ARG A 204 -5.70 4.53 -2.50
CA ARG A 204 -4.75 3.47 -2.84
C ARG A 204 -3.32 3.96 -2.59
N ARG A 205 -3.00 4.08 -1.30
CA ARG A 205 -1.68 4.54 -0.85
C ARG A 205 -0.62 3.48 -1.11
N TRP A 206 0.58 3.94 -1.46
CA TRP A 206 1.76 3.10 -1.44
C TRP A 206 2.08 2.76 0.02
N LEU A 207 2.18 1.45 0.27
CA LEU A 207 2.48 0.90 1.57
C LEU A 207 3.99 0.83 1.79
N THR A 208 4.41 1.02 3.04
CA THR A 208 5.73 0.57 3.47
C THR A 208 5.82 -0.95 3.41
N GLY A 209 7.04 -1.49 3.43
CA GLY A 209 7.23 -2.95 3.47
C GLY A 209 6.55 -3.61 4.68
N GLU A 210 6.55 -2.92 5.83
CA GLU A 210 5.88 -3.41 7.04
C GLU A 210 4.35 -3.36 6.91
N GLU A 211 3.78 -2.26 6.41
CA GLU A 211 2.35 -2.14 6.17
C GLU A 211 1.86 -3.22 5.18
N ALA A 212 2.61 -3.46 4.10
CA ALA A 212 2.32 -4.51 3.13
C ALA A 212 2.38 -5.91 3.75
N ALA A 213 3.42 -6.20 4.57
CA ALA A 213 3.55 -7.49 5.26
C ALA A 213 2.40 -7.74 6.25
N ARG A 214 2.00 -6.70 7.00
CA ARG A 214 0.86 -6.76 7.93
C ARG A 214 -0.45 -7.00 7.18
N ALA A 215 -0.68 -6.29 6.08
CA ALA A 215 -1.87 -6.47 5.25
C ALA A 215 -1.96 -7.89 4.67
N GLN A 216 -0.83 -8.42 4.17
CA GLN A 216 -0.77 -9.80 3.67
C GLN A 216 -1.05 -10.83 4.77
N ALA A 217 -0.42 -10.68 5.94
CA ALA A 217 -0.64 -11.58 7.06
C ALA A 217 -2.10 -11.58 7.55
N GLN A 218 -2.78 -10.43 7.50
CA GLN A 218 -4.19 -10.33 7.83
C GLN A 218 -5.06 -11.05 6.81
N ALA A 219 -4.82 -10.83 5.51
CA ALA A 219 -5.54 -11.51 4.44
C ALA A 219 -5.37 -13.04 4.50
N ASP A 220 -4.16 -13.52 4.83
CA ASP A 220 -3.89 -14.95 5.00
C ASP A 220 -4.64 -15.56 6.20
N ARG A 221 -4.74 -14.81 7.31
CA ARG A 221 -5.53 -15.23 8.47
C ARG A 221 -7.02 -15.31 8.15
N GLU A 222 -7.55 -14.32 7.44
CA GLU A 222 -8.96 -14.30 7.03
C GLU A 222 -9.30 -15.45 6.08
N ARG A 223 -8.41 -15.74 5.11
CA ARG A 223 -8.56 -16.90 4.23
C ARG A 223 -8.55 -18.21 5.02
N ALA A 224 -7.60 -18.38 5.94
CA ALA A 224 -7.52 -19.57 6.78
C ALA A 224 -8.76 -19.73 7.70
N GLN A 225 -9.31 -18.63 8.19
CA GLN A 225 -10.56 -18.65 8.97
C GLN A 225 -11.76 -19.04 8.10
N ALA A 226 -11.87 -18.50 6.89
CA ALA A 226 -12.92 -18.85 5.94
C ALA A 226 -12.88 -20.34 5.55
N GLU A 227 -11.68 -20.88 5.27
CA GLU A 227 -11.48 -22.30 4.96
C GLU A 227 -11.88 -23.20 6.14
N ARG A 228 -11.53 -22.83 7.37
CA ARG A 228 -11.95 -23.57 8.58
C ARG A 228 -13.46 -23.54 8.77
N ALA A 229 -14.10 -22.40 8.55
CA ALA A 229 -15.55 -22.28 8.65
C ALA A 229 -16.27 -23.14 7.59
N GLN A 230 -15.76 -23.17 6.36
CA GLN A 230 -16.28 -24.04 5.30
C GLN A 230 -16.13 -25.52 5.66
N ALA A 231 -14.95 -25.94 6.12
CA ALA A 231 -14.70 -27.33 6.53
C ALA A 231 -15.60 -27.74 7.71
N GLN A 232 -15.86 -26.84 8.66
CA GLN A 232 -16.78 -27.10 9.77
C GLN A 232 -18.22 -27.25 9.29
N ALA A 233 -18.69 -26.36 8.42
CA ALA A 233 -20.03 -26.45 7.84
C ALA A 233 -20.23 -27.73 7.01
N GLU A 234 -19.19 -28.18 6.28
CA GLU A 234 -19.23 -29.44 5.54
C GLU A 234 -19.33 -30.65 6.47
N ARG A 235 -18.58 -30.66 7.58
CA ARG A 235 -18.66 -31.71 8.61
C ARG A 235 -20.04 -31.77 9.25
N GLU A 236 -20.62 -30.63 9.58
CA GLU A 236 -21.97 -30.55 10.15
C GLU A 236 -23.04 -31.06 9.17
N ARG A 237 -22.92 -30.74 7.88
CA ARG A 237 -23.80 -31.27 6.84
C ARG A 237 -23.66 -32.78 6.70
N ALA A 238 -22.43 -33.30 6.63
CA ALA A 238 -22.17 -34.73 6.54
C ALA A 238 -22.68 -35.48 7.78
N GLN A 239 -22.58 -34.89 8.98
CA GLN A 239 -23.14 -35.45 10.20
C GLN A 239 -24.67 -35.48 10.15
N ALA A 240 -25.31 -34.37 9.76
CA ALA A 240 -26.76 -34.31 9.62
C ALA A 240 -27.29 -35.30 8.57
N GLU A 241 -26.56 -35.50 7.47
CA GLU A 241 -26.91 -36.51 6.46
C GLU A 241 -26.81 -37.93 7.03
N ARG A 242 -25.76 -38.25 7.79
CA ARG A 242 -25.62 -39.54 8.48
C ARG A 242 -26.74 -39.79 9.49
N GLU A 243 -27.10 -38.78 10.28
CA GLU A 243 -28.19 -38.86 11.26
C GLU A 243 -29.54 -39.09 10.56
N ARG A 244 -29.80 -38.40 9.44
CA ARG A 244 -31.02 -38.64 8.63
C ARG A 244 -31.05 -40.05 8.05
N ALA A 245 -29.95 -40.51 7.48
CA ALA A 245 -29.84 -41.86 6.94
C ALA A 245 -30.03 -42.94 8.02
N GLN A 246 -29.53 -42.71 9.24
CA GLN A 246 -29.75 -43.60 10.37
C GLN A 246 -31.23 -43.63 10.79
N ALA A 247 -31.86 -42.46 10.94
CA ALA A 247 -33.27 -42.36 11.30
C ALA A 247 -34.19 -43.02 10.25
N GLU A 248 -33.85 -42.92 8.95
CA GLU A 248 -34.57 -43.59 7.88
C GLU A 248 -34.46 -45.13 7.99
N ARG A 249 -33.27 -45.65 8.28
CA ARG A 249 -33.06 -47.09 8.52
C ARG A 249 -33.85 -47.62 9.71
N GLU A 250 -33.85 -46.89 10.83
CA GLU A 250 -34.60 -47.24 12.02
C GLU A 250 -36.11 -47.27 11.75
N ARG A 251 -36.64 -46.29 10.99
CA ARG A 251 -38.05 -46.29 10.57
C ARG A 251 -38.39 -47.48 9.67
N ALA A 252 -37.55 -47.77 8.67
CA ALA A 252 -37.75 -48.89 7.77
C ALA A 252 -37.71 -50.24 8.53
N GLN A 253 -36.84 -50.37 9.54
CA GLN A 253 -36.80 -51.55 10.39
C GLN A 253 -38.08 -51.69 11.23
N ALA A 254 -38.52 -50.61 11.89
CA ALA A 254 -39.74 -50.62 12.68
C ALA A 254 -41.00 -50.91 11.83
N GLU A 255 -41.03 -50.44 10.58
CA GLU A 255 -42.11 -50.75 9.63
C GLU A 255 -42.13 -52.24 9.26
N ARG A 256 -40.96 -52.85 9.01
CA ARG A 256 -40.84 -54.30 8.77
C ARG A 256 -41.31 -55.11 9.97
N GLU A 257 -40.84 -54.79 11.17
CA GLU A 257 -41.24 -55.48 12.40
C GLU A 257 -42.76 -55.40 12.64
N ARG A 258 -43.39 -54.26 12.34
CA ARG A 258 -44.85 -54.12 12.39
C ARG A 258 -45.56 -54.95 11.34
N ALA A 259 -45.04 -54.99 10.12
CA ALA A 259 -45.61 -55.80 9.04
C ALA A 259 -45.56 -57.30 9.40
N ASP A 260 -44.43 -57.76 9.93
CA ASP A 260 -44.25 -59.15 10.38
C ASP A 260 -45.23 -59.48 11.52
N ALA A 261 -45.35 -58.62 12.53
CA ALA A 261 -46.30 -58.81 13.64
C ALA A 261 -47.77 -58.83 13.18
N LEU A 262 -48.14 -58.00 12.20
CA LEU A 262 -49.47 -58.01 11.60
C LEU A 262 -49.72 -59.31 10.83
N ALA A 263 -48.73 -59.79 10.07
CA ALA A 263 -48.82 -61.06 9.35
C ALA A 263 -49.02 -62.24 10.31
N GLU A 264 -48.28 -62.29 11.42
CA GLU A 264 -48.48 -63.30 12.47
C GLU A 264 -49.88 -63.23 13.09
N ARG A 265 -50.39 -62.02 13.36
CA ARG A 265 -51.73 -61.82 13.92
C ARG A 265 -52.83 -62.28 12.97
N ILE A 266 -52.68 -62.00 11.68
CA ILE A 266 -53.60 -62.47 10.63
C ILE A 266 -53.59 -63.99 10.58
N ALA A 267 -52.41 -64.63 10.52
CA ALA A 267 -52.28 -66.08 10.50
C ALA A 267 -52.93 -66.74 11.75
N ALA A 268 -52.76 -66.14 12.93
CA ALA A 268 -53.39 -66.62 14.15
C ALA A 268 -54.93 -66.50 14.13
N LEU A 269 -55.46 -65.38 13.62
CA LEU A 269 -56.91 -65.19 13.46
C LEU A 269 -57.50 -66.16 12.44
N GLU A 270 -56.83 -66.38 11.32
CA GLU A 270 -57.25 -67.38 10.32
C GLU A 270 -57.28 -68.79 10.90
N ALA A 271 -56.27 -69.17 11.70
CA ALA A 271 -56.25 -70.47 12.38
C ALA A 271 -57.40 -70.62 13.38
N GLN A 272 -57.72 -69.56 14.15
CA GLN A 272 -58.88 -69.55 15.06
C GLN A 272 -60.21 -69.67 14.31
N LEU A 273 -60.36 -68.96 13.19
CA LEU A 273 -61.56 -69.00 12.36
C LEU A 273 -61.78 -70.43 11.82
N ASN A 274 -60.72 -71.03 11.27
CA ASN A 274 -60.76 -72.40 10.76
C ASN A 274 -61.09 -73.43 11.86
N ALA A 275 -60.54 -73.27 13.07
CA ALA A 275 -60.87 -74.11 14.21
C ALA A 275 -62.34 -73.96 14.66
N SER A 276 -62.87 -72.73 14.65
CA SER A 276 -64.28 -72.45 14.96
C SER A 276 -65.23 -73.06 13.90
N ASP A 277 -64.87 -72.96 12.62
CA ASP A 277 -65.64 -73.55 11.52
C ASP A 277 -65.65 -75.09 11.59
N ALA A 278 -64.52 -75.69 11.97
CA ALA A 278 -64.43 -77.14 12.21
C ALA A 278 -65.28 -77.60 13.39
N LEU A 279 -65.40 -76.78 14.45
CA LEU A 279 -66.29 -77.05 15.59
C LEU A 279 -67.78 -76.85 15.24
N ALA A 280 -68.11 -75.90 14.36
CA ALA A 280 -69.46 -75.67 13.87
C ALA A 280 -69.93 -76.78 12.90
N ARG A 281 -69.01 -77.39 12.14
CA ARG A 281 -69.25 -78.60 11.34
C ARG A 281 -69.05 -79.85 12.20
N GLY A 282 -69.97 -80.14 13.12
CA GLY A 282 -69.96 -81.38 13.92
C GLY A 282 -69.75 -82.65 13.07
N PRO A 283 -69.23 -83.75 13.64
CA PRO A 283 -68.74 -84.91 12.89
C PRO A 283 -69.82 -85.44 11.93
N SER A 284 -69.50 -85.42 10.64
CA SER A 284 -70.33 -86.01 9.60
C SER A 284 -70.44 -87.52 9.86
N SER A 285 -71.64 -87.97 10.20
CA SER A 285 -72.01 -89.37 10.21
C SER A 285 -72.11 -89.86 8.77
N ALA A 286 -71.04 -90.45 8.26
CA ALA A 286 -71.10 -91.28 7.05
C ALA A 286 -71.00 -92.76 7.46
N ARG A 287 -72.05 -93.49 7.07
CA ARG A 287 -72.28 -94.92 7.23
C ARG A 287 -71.33 -95.77 6.41
#